data_AF-S5THM3-F1
#
_entry.id   AF-S5THM3-F1
#
_cell.length_a   1.000
_cell.length_b   1.000
_cell.length_c   1.000
_cell.angle_alpha   90.00
_cell.angle_beta   90.00
_cell.angle_gamma   90.00
#
_symmetry.space_group_name_H-M   'P 1'
#
loop_
_entity.id
_entity.type
_entity.pdbx_description
1 polymer ?
#
loop_
_entity_poly.entity_id
_entity_poly.type
_entity_poly.pdbx_seq_one_letter_code
_entity_poly.pdbx_strand_id
1 'polypeptide(L)'
;EKAVAVAIEELKNISKPIEGKASIAQVAAISAADEEVGQLIAEAMERVGNDGVITLEESKGFTTELEVVEGMQFDRGYASPYMVTDSDKMEAVLDNPYVLITDKKITNIQEILPVLEQVV
;
A
#
# COMPACT_ATOMS: atom_id res chain seq x y z
N GLU A 1 -12.65 25.67 -26.04
CA GLU A 1 -13.49 25.19 -24.91
C GLU A 1 -14.76 24.46 -25.35
N LYS A 2 -15.67 25.04 -26.14
CA LYS A 2 -16.90 24.35 -26.59
C LYS A 2 -16.66 23.02 -27.31
N ALA A 3 -15.66 22.93 -28.19
CA ALA A 3 -15.31 21.69 -28.89
C ALA A 3 -14.76 20.60 -27.95
N VAL A 4 -14.04 21.00 -26.89
CA VAL A 4 -13.49 20.08 -25.89
C VAL A 4 -14.62 19.49 -25.04
N ALA A 5 -15.62 20.30 -24.70
CA ALA A 5 -16.79 19.83 -23.95
C ALA A 5 -17.56 18.73 -24.71
N VAL A 6 -17.82 18.94 -26.00
CA VAL A 6 -18.47 17.94 -26.86
C VAL A 6 -17.62 16.67 -26.97
N ALA A 7 -16.30 16.81 -27.13
CA ALA A 7 -15.40 15.65 -27.17
C ALA A 7 -15.41 14.85 -25.86
N ILE A 8 -15.43 15.50 -24.70
CA ILE A 8 -15.52 14.83 -23.40
C ILE A 8 -16.85 14.09 -23.24
N GLU A 9 -17.95 14.67 -23.70
CA GLU A 9 -19.28 14.06 -23.64
C GLU A 9 -19.30 12.76 -24.47
N GLU A 10 -18.80 12.80 -25.70
CA GLU A 10 -18.70 11.60 -26.54
C GLU A 10 -17.76 10.55 -25.95
N LEU A 11 -16.62 10.96 -25.38
CA LEU A 11 -15.70 10.03 -24.70
C LEU A 11 -16.36 9.31 -23.52
N LYS A 12 -17.21 10.00 -22.76
CA LYS A 12 -18.00 9.38 -21.68
C LYS A 12 -19.03 8.41 -22.24
N ASN A 13 -19.70 8.76 -23.34
CA ASN A 13 -20.71 7.90 -23.98
C ASN A 13 -20.11 6.59 -24.51
N ILE A 14 -18.88 6.61 -25.04
CA ILE A 14 -18.20 5.42 -25.55
C ILE A 14 -17.35 4.69 -24.48
N SER A 15 -17.22 5.27 -23.29
CA SER A 15 -16.43 4.66 -22.22
C SER A 15 -17.04 3.33 -21.78
N LYS A 16 -16.18 2.36 -21.49
CA LYS A 16 -16.58 1.05 -20.99
C LYS A 16 -16.10 0.91 -19.56
N PRO A 17 -17.00 0.63 -18.60
CA PRO A 17 -16.60 0.25 -17.26
C PRO A 17 -15.66 -0.96 -17.31
N ILE A 18 -14.59 -0.91 -16.52
CA ILE A 18 -13.68 -2.04 -16.37
C ILE A 18 -14.34 -3.02 -15.41
N GLU A 19 -14.64 -4.22 -15.91
CA GLU A 19 -15.24 -5.29 -15.11
C GLU A 19 -14.33 -6.53 -15.15
N GLY A 20 -14.00 -7.04 -13.97
CA GLY A 20 -13.25 -8.27 -13.79
C GLY A 20 -11.75 -8.18 -14.06
N LYS A 21 -11.05 -9.22 -13.60
CA LYS A 21 -9.59 -9.36 -13.67
C LYS A 21 -9.02 -9.26 -15.09
N ALA A 22 -9.71 -9.85 -16.07
CA ALA A 22 -9.24 -9.87 -17.46
C ALA A 22 -9.14 -8.47 -18.08
N SER A 23 -10.11 -7.60 -17.79
CA SER A 23 -10.12 -6.22 -18.28
C SER A 23 -8.98 -5.40 -17.64
N ILE A 24 -8.73 -5.61 -16.34
CA ILE A 24 -7.62 -4.98 -15.61
C ILE A 24 -6.28 -5.42 -16.21
N ALA A 25 -6.10 -6.74 -16.41
CA ALA A 25 -4.87 -7.31 -16.98
C ALA A 25 -4.58 -6.74 -18.37
N GLN A 26 -5.61 -6.62 -19.22
CA GLN A 26 -5.44 -6.09 -20.57
C GLN A 26 -5.01 -4.62 -20.56
N VAL A 27 -5.63 -3.78 -19.74
CA VAL A 27 -5.27 -2.35 -19.65
C VAL A 27 -3.86 -2.19 -19.08
N ALA A 28 -3.52 -2.93 -18.03
CA ALA A 28 -2.21 -2.93 -17.42
C ALA A 28 -1.11 -3.41 -18.41
N ALA A 29 -1.38 -4.50 -19.14
CA ALA A 29 -0.46 -5.02 -20.14
C ALA A 29 -0.20 -4.03 -21.29
N ILE A 30 -1.25 -3.37 -21.79
CA ILE A 30 -1.10 -2.34 -22.83
C ILE A 30 -0.29 -1.14 -22.31
N SER A 31 -0.54 -0.72 -21.07
CA SER A 31 0.17 0.41 -20.46
C SER A 31 1.64 0.10 -20.17
N ALA A 32 1.96 -1.12 -19.76
CA ALA A 32 3.31 -1.57 -19.45
C ALA A 32 4.06 -2.11 -20.69
N ALA A 33 3.36 -2.33 -21.81
CA ALA A 33 3.84 -3.05 -22.98
C ALA A 33 4.39 -4.47 -22.67
N ASP A 34 3.83 -5.09 -21.63
CA ASP A 34 4.28 -6.38 -21.07
C ASP A 34 3.08 -7.16 -20.51
N GLU A 35 2.86 -8.38 -21.02
CA GLU A 35 1.76 -9.24 -20.59
C GLU A 35 1.94 -9.79 -19.17
N GLU A 36 3.18 -10.08 -18.75
CA GLU A 36 3.49 -10.64 -17.44
C GLU A 36 3.23 -9.60 -16.34
N VAL A 37 3.68 -8.36 -16.57
CA VAL A 37 3.39 -7.22 -15.67
C VAL A 37 1.88 -6.97 -15.57
N GLY A 38 1.15 -7.05 -16.69
CA GLY A 38 -0.30 -6.90 -16.69
C GLY A 38 -1.02 -7.96 -15.84
N GLN A 39 -0.56 -9.21 -15.90
CA GLN A 39 -1.10 -10.29 -15.08
C GLN A 39 -0.82 -10.08 -13.59
N LEU A 40 0.42 -9.69 -13.23
CA LEU A 40 0.80 -9.42 -11.84
C LEU A 40 -0.03 -8.28 -11.23
N ILE A 41 -0.25 -7.19 -11.98
CA ILE A 41 -1.09 -6.08 -11.52
C ILE A 41 -2.54 -6.52 -11.33
N ALA A 42 -3.09 -7.32 -12.25
CA ALA A 42 -4.46 -7.80 -12.13
C ALA A 42 -4.63 -8.75 -10.94
N GLU A 43 -3.62 -9.57 -10.63
CA GLU A 43 -3.60 -10.41 -9.44
C GLU A 43 -3.47 -9.59 -8.15
N ALA A 44 -2.62 -8.57 -8.14
CA ALA A 44 -2.52 -7.62 -7.03
C ALA A 44 -3.88 -6.97 -6.74
N MET A 45 -4.50 -6.36 -7.76
CA MET A 45 -5.80 -5.68 -7.66
C MET A 45 -6.93 -6.59 -7.18
N GLU A 46 -6.91 -7.88 -7.56
CA GLU A 46 -7.89 -8.86 -7.08
C GLU A 46 -7.73 -9.16 -5.58
N ARG A 47 -6.48 -9.17 -5.08
CA ARG A 47 -6.18 -9.44 -3.67
C ARG A 47 -6.39 -8.22 -2.76
N VAL A 48 -5.98 -7.02 -3.18
CA VAL A 48 -6.14 -5.78 -2.38
C VAL A 48 -7.47 -5.05 -2.60
N GLY A 49 -8.21 -5.39 -3.66
CA GLY A 49 -9.45 -4.71 -4.05
C GLY A 49 -9.20 -3.42 -4.83
N ASN A 50 -10.27 -2.84 -5.39
CA ASN A 50 -10.18 -1.66 -6.29
C ASN A 50 -9.63 -0.40 -5.61
N ASP A 51 -9.82 -0.27 -4.30
CA ASP A 51 -9.34 0.86 -3.48
C ASP A 51 -8.05 0.51 -2.71
N GLY A 52 -7.44 -0.63 -3.02
CA GLY A 52 -6.19 -1.07 -2.44
C GLY A 52 -5.00 -0.21 -2.86
N VAL A 53 -3.99 -0.13 -2.00
CA VAL A 53 -2.72 0.55 -2.31
C VAL A 53 -1.73 -0.48 -2.83
N ILE A 54 -1.12 -0.20 -3.99
CA ILE A 54 -0.04 -1.00 -4.56
C ILE A 54 1.24 -0.18 -4.47
N THR A 55 2.25 -0.72 -3.80
CA THR A 55 3.60 -0.16 -3.73
C THR A 55 4.55 -0.98 -4.60
N LEU A 56 5.58 -0.32 -5.13
CA LEU A 56 6.65 -0.96 -5.89
C LEU A 56 7.93 -0.87 -5.08
N GLU A 57 8.59 -1.99 -4.89
CA GLU A 57 9.88 -2.09 -4.21
C GLU A 57 10.94 -2.69 -5.14
N GLU A 58 12.17 -2.22 -5.02
CA GLU A 58 13.29 -2.76 -5.78
C GLU A 58 13.75 -4.08 -5.15
N SER A 59 13.35 -5.19 -5.75
CA SER A 59 13.78 -6.51 -5.32
C SER A 59 15.26 -6.73 -5.63
N LYS A 60 15.98 -7.39 -4.72
CA LYS A 60 17.37 -7.87 -4.94
C LYS A 60 17.42 -9.16 -5.78
N GLY A 61 16.27 -9.76 -6.07
CA GLY A 61 16.12 -10.97 -6.87
C GLY A 61 16.05 -10.71 -8.37
N PHE A 62 16.11 -11.78 -9.17
CA PHE A 62 15.94 -11.71 -10.63
C PHE A 62 14.46 -11.79 -11.06
N THR A 63 13.55 -12.07 -10.13
CA THR A 63 12.12 -12.30 -10.36
C THR A 63 11.28 -11.21 -9.71
N THR A 64 10.23 -10.79 -10.39
CA THR A 64 9.21 -9.90 -9.82
C THR A 64 8.28 -10.73 -8.93
N GLU A 65 8.12 -10.32 -7.68
CA GLU A 65 7.30 -11.02 -6.70
C GLU A 65 6.11 -10.14 -6.27
N LEU A 66 4.99 -10.79 -5.95
CA LEU A 66 3.80 -10.13 -5.42
C LEU A 66 3.63 -10.54 -3.95
N GLU A 67 3.82 -9.59 -3.06
CA GLU A 67 3.54 -9.76 -1.63
C GLU A 67 2.29 -8.96 -1.25
N VAL A 68 1.38 -9.59 -0.50
CA VAL A 68 0.17 -8.94 0.01
C VAL A 68 0.34 -8.76 1.50
N VAL A 69 0.40 -7.51 1.95
CA VAL A 69 0.46 -7.19 3.37
C VAL A 69 -0.96 -7.09 3.91
N GLU A 70 -1.37 -8.09 4.70
CA GLU A 70 -2.62 -8.02 5.46
C GLU A 70 -2.45 -7.05 6.64
N GLY A 71 -3.10 -5.89 6.59
CA GLY A 71 -3.05 -4.91 7.67
C GLY A 71 -3.13 -3.46 7.18
N MET A 72 -2.60 -2.55 7.99
CA MET A 72 -2.53 -1.13 7.67
C MET A 72 -1.07 -0.68 7.78
N GLN A 73 -0.55 -0.09 6.71
CA GLN A 73 0.81 0.43 6.62
C GLN A 73 0.79 1.95 6.52
N PHE A 74 1.77 2.61 7.13
CA PHE A 74 2.01 4.04 7.01
C PHE A 74 3.47 4.27 6.62
N ASP A 75 3.75 5.35 5.88
CA ASP A 75 5.11 5.77 5.49
C ASP A 75 5.90 6.40 6.67
N ARG A 76 5.88 5.74 7.84
CA ARG A 76 6.54 6.16 9.08
C ARG A 76 7.16 4.93 9.76
N GLY A 77 8.48 4.92 9.87
CA GLY A 77 9.22 3.88 10.59
C GLY A 77 9.35 4.14 12.10
N TYR A 78 10.22 3.36 12.76
CA TYR A 78 10.56 3.53 14.16
C TYR A 78 11.33 4.85 14.43
N ALA A 79 11.11 5.44 15.61
CA ALA A 79 11.73 6.72 15.97
C ALA A 79 13.22 6.60 16.32
N SER A 80 13.69 5.39 16.66
CA SER A 80 15.06 5.14 17.11
C SER A 80 15.54 3.76 16.64
N PRO A 81 16.79 3.60 16.18
CA PRO A 81 17.35 2.31 15.78
C PRO A 81 17.32 1.24 16.89
N TYR A 82 17.24 1.64 18.16
CA TYR A 82 17.13 0.71 19.29
C TYR A 82 15.79 -0.04 19.33
N MET A 83 14.82 0.32 18.47
CA MET A 83 13.54 -0.39 18.33
C MET A 83 13.59 -1.57 17.37
N VAL A 84 14.72 -1.78 16.67
CA VAL A 84 14.92 -2.91 15.76
C VAL A 84 14.98 -4.22 16.56
N THR A 85 14.17 -5.20 16.17
CA THR A 85 14.18 -6.55 16.74
C THR A 85 14.76 -7.59 15.79
N ASP A 86 14.63 -7.39 14.48
CA ASP A 86 15.35 -8.15 13.45
C ASP A 86 16.50 -7.29 12.89
N SER A 87 17.73 -7.58 13.35
CA SER A 87 18.93 -6.85 12.94
C SER A 87 19.39 -7.16 11.52
N ASP A 88 18.98 -8.29 10.96
CA ASP A 88 19.40 -8.71 9.62
C ASP A 88 18.57 -7.97 8.55
N LYS A 89 17.28 -7.81 8.82
CA LYS A 89 16.35 -7.06 7.96
C LYS A 89 16.20 -5.58 8.33
N MET A 90 16.70 -5.16 9.50
CA MET A 90 16.50 -3.83 10.07
C MET A 90 15.01 -3.51 10.31
N GLU A 91 14.28 -4.45 10.91
CA GLU A 91 12.84 -4.38 11.13
C GLU A 91 12.48 -4.43 12.63
N ALA A 92 11.36 -3.80 12.98
CA ALA A 92 10.77 -3.86 14.32
C ALA A 92 9.54 -4.78 14.30
N VAL A 93 9.77 -6.06 14.53
CA VAL A 93 8.74 -7.12 14.60
C VAL A 93 8.26 -7.26 16.04
N LEU A 94 6.94 -7.11 16.26
CA LEU A 94 6.28 -7.22 17.57
C LEU A 94 5.08 -8.16 17.48
N ASP A 95 4.97 -9.12 18.41
CA ASP A 95 3.84 -10.04 18.50
C ASP A 95 2.73 -9.48 19.40
N ASN A 96 1.48 -9.46 18.91
CA ASN A 96 0.29 -8.95 19.60
C ASN A 96 0.50 -7.60 20.33
N PRO A 97 0.97 -6.55 19.63
CA PRO A 97 1.32 -5.29 20.27
C PRO A 97 0.08 -4.50 20.71
N TYR A 98 0.20 -3.78 21.82
CA TYR A 98 -0.71 -2.68 22.14
C TYR A 98 -0.37 -1.44 21.30
N VAL A 99 -1.38 -0.77 20.75
CA VAL A 99 -1.21 0.44 19.93
C VAL A 99 -1.69 1.66 20.72
N LEU A 100 -0.78 2.58 21.03
CA LEU A 100 -1.09 3.86 21.65
C LEU A 100 -1.28 4.94 20.57
N ILE A 101 -2.48 5.53 20.51
CA ILE A 101 -2.81 6.61 19.57
C ILE A 101 -2.98 7.91 20.35
N THR A 102 -2.24 8.96 19.97
CA THR A 102 -2.35 10.30 20.57
C THR A 102 -2.14 11.38 19.51
N ASP A 103 -2.83 12.51 19.66
CA ASP A 103 -2.67 13.71 18.82
C ASP A 103 -1.60 14.68 19.35
N LYS A 104 -1.09 14.44 20.56
CA LYS A 104 -0.07 15.28 21.22
C LYS A 104 1.33 14.72 21.03
N LYS A 105 2.30 15.61 20.87
CA LYS A 105 3.72 15.25 20.93
C LYS A 105 4.08 14.84 22.36
N ILE A 106 4.65 13.66 22.52
CA ILE A 106 5.17 13.17 23.80
C ILE A 106 6.59 13.72 23.96
N THR A 107 6.76 14.72 24.82
CA THR A 107 8.07 15.30 25.16
C THR A 107 8.50 14.98 26.59
N ASN A 108 7.54 14.69 27.47
CA ASN A 108 7.78 14.38 28.88
C ASN A 108 7.32 12.94 29.19
N ILE A 109 8.23 12.15 29.76
CA ILE A 109 7.97 10.75 30.12
C ILE A 109 6.90 10.60 31.22
N GLN A 110 6.72 11.61 32.07
CA GLN A 110 5.71 11.60 33.14
C GLN A 110 4.28 11.50 32.60
N GLU A 111 4.04 11.95 31.36
CA GLU A 111 2.71 11.92 30.74
C GLU A 111 2.32 10.51 30.26
N ILE A 112 3.30 9.66 29.95
CA ILE A 112 3.06 8.30 29.43
C ILE A 112 3.23 7.20 30.48
N LEU A 113 3.95 7.49 31.57
CA LEU A 113 4.19 6.57 32.70
C LEU A 113 2.93 5.84 33.18
N PRO A 114 1.80 6.53 33.46
CA PRO A 114 0.58 5.88 33.95
C PRO A 114 -0.03 4.87 32.97
N VAL A 115 0.21 5.06 31.67
CA VAL A 115 -0.28 4.15 30.62
C VAL A 115 0.65 2.95 30.51
N LEU A 116 1.98 3.18 30.55
CA LEU A 116 2.97 2.10 30.50
C LEU A 116 2.79 1.11 31.66
N GLU A 117 2.53 1.61 32.87
CA GLU A 117 2.27 0.77 34.05
C GLU A 117 1.05 -0.16 33.90
N GLN A 118 0.10 0.16 33.04
CA GLN A 118 -1.09 -0.68 32.79
C GLN A 118 -0.86 -1.78 31.76
N VAL A 119 0.22 -1.67 30.98
CA VAL A 119 0.55 -2.58 29.87
C VAL A 119 1.64 -3.59 30.27
N VAL A 120 2.35 -3.35 31.38
CA VAL A 120 3.36 -4.25 31.97
C VAL A 120 2.72 -5.33 32.83
#